data_AF-A0A1W6JYU3-F1
#
_entry.id   AF-A0A1W6JYU3-F1
#
_cell.length_a   1.000
_cell.length_b   1.000
_cell.length_c   1.000
_cell.angle_alpha   90.00
_cell.angle_beta   90.00
_cell.angle_gamma   90.00
#
_symmetry.space_group_name_H-M   'P 1'
#
loop_
_entity.id
_entity.type
_entity.pdbx_description
1 polymer ?
#
loop_
_entity_poly.entity_id
_entity_poly.type
_entity_poly.pdbx_seq_one_letter_code
_entity_poly.pdbx_strand_id
1 'polypeptide(L)'
;MKEVIGKYVITTDTKDLTNLLNFLTKYNVSAYNYKLSYLNGKISIRIKISNNVFLSIQGLTINSAESIISYVSDSKYFIEFDNVKPDENIIKFLNNLNFPASSEFHVLNNNTIICYIEGYRCKINKIEILKALARDFRKIKALFPPLNLGYLSTENVLCEIGLKANGIRNSKILEQCKICEINNDGSVKIDNFIIKQGKIYNAGKEITRKEFYSIYT
;
A
#
# COMPACT_ATOMS: atom_id res chain seq x y z
N MET A 1 -15.30 -23.06 18.83
CA MET A 1 -14.46 -24.23 19.14
C MET A 1 -13.09 -24.05 18.51
N LYS A 2 -12.02 -24.56 19.14
CA LYS A 2 -10.68 -24.60 18.57
C LYS A 2 -10.33 -26.06 18.30
N GLU A 3 -9.93 -26.37 17.09
CA GLU A 3 -9.53 -27.71 16.66
C GLU A 3 -8.11 -27.69 16.09
N VAL A 4 -7.39 -28.80 16.27
CA VAL A 4 -6.05 -28.99 15.72
C VAL A 4 -6.10 -30.20 14.80
N ILE A 5 -5.89 -29.97 13.50
CA ILE A 5 -5.91 -31.03 12.48
C ILE A 5 -4.60 -30.97 11.70
N GLY A 6 -3.76 -31.99 11.84
CA GLY A 6 -2.41 -31.99 11.28
C GLY A 6 -1.61 -30.79 11.79
N LYS A 7 -1.23 -29.89 10.87
CA LYS A 7 -0.49 -28.65 11.17
C LYS A 7 -1.37 -27.41 11.37
N TYR A 8 -2.69 -27.54 11.27
CA TYR A 8 -3.60 -26.39 11.29
C TYR A 8 -4.23 -26.18 12.66
N VAL A 9 -4.28 -24.92 13.09
CA VAL A 9 -5.09 -24.47 14.22
C VAL A 9 -6.33 -23.78 13.67
N ILE A 10 -7.48 -24.44 13.79
CA ILE A 10 -8.77 -24.01 13.23
C ILE A 10 -9.66 -23.50 14.35
N THR A 11 -10.16 -22.27 14.21
CA THR A 11 -11.26 -21.75 15.04
C THR A 11 -12.56 -21.90 14.29
N THR A 12 -13.48 -22.71 14.79
CA THR A 12 -14.72 -23.05 14.09
C THR A 12 -15.94 -23.18 15.01
N ASP A 13 -17.14 -23.06 14.44
CA ASP A 13 -18.44 -23.28 15.08
C ASP A 13 -19.16 -24.53 14.57
N THR A 14 -18.57 -25.29 13.65
CA THR A 14 -19.07 -26.58 13.16
C THR A 14 -18.11 -27.72 13.50
N LYS A 15 -18.63 -28.94 13.58
CA LYS A 15 -17.84 -30.19 13.70
C LYS A 15 -17.51 -30.82 12.35
N ASP A 16 -18.25 -30.49 11.30
CA ASP A 16 -17.97 -30.95 9.94
C ASP A 16 -17.07 -29.93 9.23
N LEU A 17 -15.86 -30.37 8.94
CA LEU A 17 -14.81 -29.58 8.29
C LEU A 17 -14.44 -30.12 6.91
N THR A 18 -15.18 -31.09 6.38
CA THR A 18 -14.84 -31.81 5.15
C THR A 18 -14.59 -30.85 3.97
N ASN A 19 -15.52 -29.92 3.74
CA ASN A 19 -15.40 -28.93 2.67
C ASN A 19 -14.18 -28.02 2.85
N LEU A 20 -13.88 -27.62 4.09
CA LEU A 20 -12.72 -26.80 4.41
C LEU A 20 -11.42 -27.55 4.13
N LEU A 21 -11.29 -28.80 4.61
CA LEU A 21 -10.09 -29.61 4.43
C LEU A 21 -9.83 -29.92 2.95
N ASN A 22 -10.89 -30.19 2.17
CA ASN A 22 -10.81 -30.36 0.72
C ASN A 22 -10.28 -29.08 0.05
N PHE A 23 -10.82 -27.91 0.40
CA PHE A 23 -10.35 -26.62 -0.10
C PHE A 23 -8.86 -26.38 0.22
N LEU A 24 -8.46 -26.56 1.47
CA LEU A 24 -7.06 -26.35 1.89
C LEU A 24 -6.10 -27.28 1.19
N THR A 25 -6.50 -28.54 0.99
CA THR A 25 -5.69 -29.54 0.28
C THR A 25 -5.57 -29.21 -1.20
N LYS A 26 -6.70 -28.88 -1.85
CA LYS A 26 -6.77 -28.55 -3.29
C LYS A 26 -5.85 -27.41 -3.69
N TYR A 27 -5.77 -26.34 -2.89
CA TYR A 27 -4.92 -25.18 -3.20
C TYR A 27 -3.59 -25.20 -2.44
N ASN A 28 -3.21 -26.35 -1.88
CA ASN A 28 -1.98 -26.54 -1.09
C ASN A 28 -1.74 -25.41 -0.08
N VAL A 29 -2.81 -25.02 0.62
CA VAL A 29 -2.82 -23.84 1.48
C VAL A 29 -1.93 -24.09 2.68
N SER A 30 -0.73 -23.53 2.62
CA SER A 30 0.18 -23.45 3.77
C SER A 30 -0.28 -22.28 4.63
N ALA A 31 -0.77 -22.55 5.83
CA ALA A 31 -1.24 -21.49 6.73
C ALA A 31 -0.08 -20.59 7.15
N TYR A 32 0.11 -19.46 6.45
CA TYR A 32 0.99 -18.38 6.88
C TYR A 32 0.37 -17.52 7.98
N ASN A 33 -0.95 -17.65 8.19
CA ASN A 33 -1.64 -17.13 9.36
C ASN A 33 -1.66 -18.22 10.45
N TYR A 34 -1.09 -17.92 11.61
CA TYR A 34 -1.10 -18.79 12.81
C TYR A 34 -2.51 -19.16 13.32
N LYS A 35 -3.59 -18.73 12.64
CA LYS A 35 -4.98 -19.01 12.98
C LYS A 35 -5.87 -18.95 11.74
N LEU A 36 -6.45 -20.09 11.36
CA LEU A 36 -7.55 -20.19 10.39
C LEU A 36 -8.87 -19.99 11.14
N SER A 37 -9.78 -19.17 10.60
CA SER A 37 -11.15 -19.04 11.14
C SER A 37 -12.16 -19.59 10.14
N TYR A 38 -13.04 -20.49 10.57
CA TYR A 38 -14.16 -21.00 9.79
C TYR A 38 -15.45 -20.91 10.62
N LEU A 39 -16.14 -19.78 10.51
CA LEU A 39 -17.31 -19.43 11.33
C LEU A 39 -18.50 -19.13 10.42
N ASN A 40 -19.68 -19.64 10.75
CA ASN A 40 -20.93 -19.45 10.03
C ASN A 40 -20.79 -19.76 8.53
N GLY A 41 -20.08 -20.85 8.19
CA GLY A 41 -19.82 -21.25 6.80
C GLY A 41 -18.85 -20.34 6.04
N LYS A 42 -18.10 -19.47 6.72
CA LYS A 42 -17.17 -18.50 6.12
C LYS A 42 -15.75 -18.71 6.61
N ILE A 43 -14.79 -18.68 5.68
CA ILE A 43 -13.34 -18.82 5.92
C ILE A 43 -12.63 -17.46 5.99
N SER A 44 -11.66 -17.35 6.88
CA SER A 44 -10.66 -16.28 6.90
C SER A 44 -9.24 -16.87 6.98
N ILE A 45 -8.40 -16.61 5.98
CA ILE A 45 -7.07 -17.21 5.79
C ILE A 45 -6.18 -16.37 4.86
N ARG A 46 -4.86 -16.44 5.02
CA ARG A 46 -3.85 -15.90 4.07
C ARG A 46 -3.15 -17.06 3.35
N ILE A 47 -3.19 -17.05 2.02
CA ILE A 47 -2.74 -18.12 1.13
C ILE A 47 -1.66 -17.57 0.21
N LYS A 48 -0.52 -18.25 0.10
CA LYS A 48 0.46 -17.98 -0.96
C LYS A 48 -0.01 -18.69 -2.23
N ILE A 49 -0.36 -17.93 -3.28
CA ILE A 49 -0.89 -18.49 -4.54
C ILE A 49 0.14 -18.49 -5.67
N SER A 50 1.23 -17.74 -5.51
CA SER A 50 2.41 -17.77 -6.41
C SER A 50 3.67 -17.33 -5.65
N ASN A 51 4.84 -17.29 -6.28
CA ASN A 51 6.12 -17.05 -5.58
C ASN A 51 6.12 -15.76 -4.76
N ASN A 52 5.50 -14.71 -5.30
CA ASN A 52 5.44 -13.38 -4.69
C ASN A 52 4.01 -12.85 -4.57
N VAL A 53 2.98 -13.68 -4.75
CA VAL A 53 1.58 -13.25 -4.56
C VAL A 53 0.91 -14.00 -3.43
N PHE A 54 0.34 -13.22 -2.52
CA PHE A 54 -0.45 -13.65 -1.38
C PHE A 54 -1.90 -13.18 -1.56
N LEU A 55 -2.84 -14.05 -1.20
CA LEU A 55 -4.26 -13.76 -1.16
C LEU A 55 -4.74 -13.91 0.27
N SER A 56 -5.30 -12.84 0.81
CA SER A 56 -5.90 -12.77 2.13
C SER A 56 -7.41 -12.83 1.96
N ILE A 57 -8.01 -13.95 2.33
CA ILE A 57 -9.45 -14.16 2.34
C ILE A 57 -9.96 -13.87 3.75
N GLN A 58 -11.03 -13.10 3.89
CA GLN A 58 -11.65 -12.76 5.16
C GLN A 58 -13.17 -12.85 5.04
N GLY A 59 -13.79 -13.77 5.78
CA GLY A 59 -15.24 -13.86 5.91
C GLY A 59 -15.98 -14.26 4.62
N LEU A 60 -15.34 -15.00 3.71
CA LEU A 60 -15.98 -15.50 2.48
C LEU A 60 -16.45 -16.94 2.63
N THR A 61 -17.48 -17.35 1.89
CA THR A 61 -17.80 -18.78 1.77
C THR A 61 -16.68 -19.50 1.01
N ILE A 62 -16.57 -20.82 1.17
CA ILE A 62 -15.58 -21.62 0.43
C ILE A 62 -15.75 -21.43 -1.08
N ASN A 63 -16.99 -21.49 -1.60
CA ASN A 63 -17.26 -21.31 -3.03
C ASN A 63 -16.82 -19.93 -3.54
N SER A 64 -17.03 -18.86 -2.74
CA SER A 64 -16.57 -17.51 -3.08
C SER A 64 -15.05 -17.36 -2.99
N ALA A 65 -14.40 -18.07 -2.06
CA ALA A 65 -12.94 -18.10 -1.98
C ALA A 65 -12.32 -18.80 -3.21
N GLU A 66 -12.92 -19.92 -3.64
CA GLU A 66 -12.45 -20.67 -4.81
C GLU A 66 -12.50 -19.87 -6.11
N SER A 67 -13.55 -19.07 -6.31
CA SER A 67 -13.69 -18.26 -7.52
C SER A 67 -12.63 -17.16 -7.66
N ILE A 68 -12.00 -16.76 -6.54
CA ILE A 68 -10.95 -15.73 -6.49
C ILE A 68 -9.57 -16.31 -6.80
N ILE A 69 -9.26 -17.54 -6.35
CA ILE A 69 -7.91 -18.13 -6.42
C ILE A 69 -7.50 -18.51 -7.85
N SER A 70 -8.45 -18.73 -8.74
CA SER A 70 -8.23 -19.45 -10.01
C SER A 70 -7.44 -18.72 -11.11
N TYR A 71 -6.98 -17.48 -10.94
CA TYR A 71 -6.42 -16.67 -12.05
C TYR A 71 -5.33 -15.66 -11.68
N VAL A 72 -4.25 -16.08 -11.02
CA VAL A 72 -3.18 -15.13 -10.63
C VAL A 72 -1.80 -15.63 -11.04
N SER A 73 -1.07 -14.79 -11.78
CA SER A 73 0.30 -15.05 -12.23
C SER A 73 1.35 -14.60 -11.21
N ASP A 74 2.59 -15.03 -11.40
CA ASP A 74 3.74 -14.51 -10.65
C ASP A 74 3.94 -12.99 -10.83
N SER A 75 4.51 -12.37 -9.81
CA SER A 75 4.92 -10.96 -9.79
C SER A 75 6.39 -10.82 -9.43
N LYS A 76 7.02 -9.71 -9.81
CA LYS A 76 8.42 -9.42 -9.45
C LYS A 76 8.59 -8.81 -8.04
N TYR A 77 7.47 -8.45 -7.41
CA TYR A 77 7.36 -7.89 -6.07
C TYR A 77 6.44 -8.73 -5.23
N PHE A 78 6.54 -8.60 -3.90
CA PHE A 78 5.54 -9.16 -3.00
C PHE A 78 4.24 -8.39 -3.13
N ILE A 79 3.14 -9.07 -3.47
CA ILE A 79 1.82 -8.46 -3.58
C ILE A 79 0.82 -9.27 -2.75
N GLU A 80 0.09 -8.59 -1.89
CA GLU A 80 -1.01 -9.16 -1.11
C GLU A 80 -2.33 -8.54 -1.54
N PHE A 81 -3.36 -9.35 -1.78
CA PHE A 81 -4.71 -8.89 -2.10
C PHE A 81 -5.70 -9.35 -1.05
N ASP A 82 -6.54 -8.45 -0.54
CA ASP A 82 -7.59 -8.77 0.45
C ASP A 82 -8.94 -9.02 -0.24
N ASN A 83 -9.42 -10.26 -0.29
CA ASN A 83 -10.75 -10.66 -0.77
C ASN A 83 -11.11 -10.25 -2.21
N VAL A 84 -10.14 -9.79 -3.00
CA VAL A 84 -10.36 -9.33 -4.37
C VAL A 84 -9.70 -10.29 -5.33
N LYS A 85 -10.43 -10.69 -6.37
CA LYS A 85 -9.81 -11.31 -7.55
C LYS A 85 -8.92 -10.26 -8.21
N PRO A 86 -7.58 -10.44 -8.23
CA PRO A 86 -6.73 -9.48 -8.92
C PRO A 86 -7.10 -9.47 -10.40
N ASP A 87 -7.35 -8.30 -10.96
CA ASP A 87 -7.35 -8.17 -12.41
C ASP A 87 -5.92 -8.46 -12.91
N GLU A 88 -5.78 -9.29 -13.94
CA GLU A 88 -4.50 -9.56 -14.59
C GLU A 88 -3.81 -8.25 -15.00
N ASN A 89 -4.58 -7.23 -15.35
CA ASN A 89 -4.10 -5.88 -15.65
C ASN A 89 -3.43 -5.20 -14.44
N ILE A 90 -3.92 -5.42 -13.22
CA ILE A 90 -3.29 -4.86 -12.00
C ILE A 90 -1.93 -5.50 -11.76
N ILE A 91 -1.84 -6.83 -11.91
CA ILE A 91 -0.59 -7.56 -11.74
C ILE A 91 0.42 -7.13 -12.82
N LYS A 92 0.00 -7.11 -14.09
CA LYS A 92 0.82 -6.61 -15.21
C LYS A 92 1.26 -5.17 -14.98
N PHE A 93 0.34 -4.31 -14.55
CA PHE A 93 0.63 -2.92 -14.23
C PHE A 93 1.72 -2.82 -13.16
N LEU A 94 1.56 -3.48 -12.01
CA LEU A 94 2.54 -3.46 -10.92
C LEU A 94 3.89 -4.04 -11.37
N ASN A 95 3.89 -5.12 -12.16
CA ASN A 95 5.10 -5.70 -12.73
C ASN A 95 5.85 -4.75 -13.68
N ASN A 96 5.14 -3.86 -14.37
CA ASN A 96 5.72 -2.87 -15.27
C ASN A 96 6.29 -1.64 -14.54
N LEU A 97 5.98 -1.44 -13.26
CA LEU A 97 6.57 -0.36 -12.46
C LEU A 97 8.03 -0.63 -12.14
N ASN A 98 8.84 0.40 -11.96
CA ASN A 98 10.29 0.27 -11.76
C ASN A 98 10.73 0.44 -10.29
N PHE A 99 10.10 -0.33 -9.40
CA PHE A 99 10.51 -0.48 -7.99
C PHE A 99 11.58 -1.57 -7.78
N PRO A 100 12.29 -1.57 -6.64
CA PRO A 100 13.22 -2.65 -6.27
C PRO A 100 12.50 -3.94 -5.85
N ALA A 101 13.15 -5.10 -6.00
CA ALA A 101 12.56 -6.42 -5.72
C ALA A 101 12.08 -6.60 -4.26
N SER A 102 12.62 -5.83 -3.32
CA SER A 102 12.22 -5.79 -1.91
C SER A 102 10.95 -4.99 -1.62
N SER A 103 10.16 -4.67 -2.65
CA SER A 103 8.91 -3.93 -2.50
C SER A 103 7.74 -4.86 -2.16
N GLU A 104 6.86 -4.38 -1.28
CA GLU A 104 5.65 -5.06 -0.85
C GLU A 104 4.42 -4.15 -1.06
N PHE A 105 3.38 -4.70 -1.69
CA PHE A 105 2.14 -3.99 -2.03
C PHE A 105 0.95 -4.74 -1.44
N HIS A 106 0.19 -4.10 -0.54
CA HIS A 106 -1.07 -4.64 -0.04
C HIS A 106 -2.22 -3.93 -0.72
N VAL A 107 -2.97 -4.64 -1.55
CA VAL A 107 -4.10 -4.15 -2.33
C VAL A 107 -5.37 -4.56 -1.62
N LEU A 108 -6.02 -3.57 -0.99
CA LEU A 108 -7.20 -3.79 -0.17
C LEU A 108 -8.50 -3.57 -0.95
N ASN A 109 -9.57 -4.18 -0.46
CA ASN A 109 -10.94 -3.74 -0.79
C ASN A 109 -11.01 -2.22 -0.64
N ASN A 110 -11.53 -1.52 -1.65
CA ASN A 110 -11.54 -0.06 -1.85
C ASN A 110 -10.37 0.53 -2.66
N ASN A 111 -9.64 -0.30 -3.44
CA ASN A 111 -8.54 0.13 -4.31
C ASN A 111 -7.43 0.91 -3.58
N THR A 112 -7.28 0.68 -2.27
CA THR A 112 -6.19 1.27 -1.49
C THR A 112 -5.00 0.34 -1.55
N ILE A 113 -3.88 0.87 -2.04
CA ILE A 113 -2.59 0.20 -2.10
C ILE A 113 -1.74 0.72 -0.95
N ILE A 114 -1.40 -0.14 0.00
CA ILE A 114 -0.37 0.13 0.99
C ILE A 114 0.95 -0.33 0.40
N CYS A 115 1.90 0.59 0.26
CA CYS A 115 3.20 0.29 -0.31
C CYS A 115 4.28 0.33 0.78
N TYR A 116 5.15 -0.66 0.75
CA TYR A 116 6.39 -0.73 1.53
C TYR A 116 7.55 -0.89 0.55
N ILE A 117 8.35 0.16 0.39
CA ILE A 117 9.41 0.20 -0.63
C ILE A 117 10.67 0.73 0.04
N GLU A 118 11.70 -0.10 0.26
CA GLU A 118 12.99 0.30 0.87
C GLU A 118 12.85 1.19 2.14
N GLY A 119 11.90 0.85 3.03
CA GLY A 119 11.64 1.58 4.26
C GLY A 119 10.64 2.74 4.14
N TYR A 120 10.29 3.16 2.93
CA TYR A 120 9.19 4.09 2.70
C TYR A 120 7.86 3.39 2.87
N ARG A 121 6.93 4.07 3.56
CA ARG A 121 5.56 3.57 3.76
C ARG A 121 4.55 4.59 3.27
N CYS A 122 3.70 4.21 2.34
CA CYS A 122 2.64 5.10 1.85
C CYS A 122 1.32 4.35 1.60
N LYS A 123 0.24 5.12 1.54
CA LYS A 123 -1.09 4.66 1.14
C LYS A 123 -1.48 5.42 -0.11
N ILE A 124 -2.00 4.71 -1.10
CA ILE A 124 -2.38 5.27 -2.39
C ILE A 124 -3.77 4.74 -2.74
N ASN A 125 -4.66 5.61 -3.20
CA ASN A 125 -6.01 5.24 -3.62
C ASN A 125 -6.28 5.51 -5.11
N LYS A 126 -5.27 5.98 -5.85
CA LYS A 126 -5.32 6.24 -7.30
C LYS A 126 -4.09 5.67 -7.97
N ILE A 127 -4.27 4.89 -9.02
CA ILE A 127 -3.18 4.19 -9.73
C ILE A 127 -2.18 5.19 -10.36
N GLU A 128 -2.66 6.36 -10.77
CA GLU A 128 -1.88 7.45 -11.36
C GLU A 128 -0.80 7.96 -10.39
N ILE A 129 -1.13 8.02 -9.10
CA ILE A 129 -0.19 8.41 -8.04
C ILE A 129 0.89 7.33 -7.88
N LEU A 130 0.54 6.05 -7.99
CA LEU A 130 1.52 4.96 -7.93
C LEU A 130 2.44 4.97 -9.16
N LYS A 131 1.92 5.31 -10.35
CA LYS A 131 2.74 5.54 -11.56
C LYS A 131 3.73 6.67 -11.35
N ALA A 132 3.26 7.82 -10.85
CA ALA A 132 4.12 8.96 -10.57
C ALA A 132 5.18 8.61 -9.52
N LEU A 133 4.79 7.92 -8.45
CA LEU A 133 5.71 7.45 -7.42
C LEU A 133 6.80 6.56 -8.02
N ALA A 134 6.45 5.59 -8.85
CA ALA A 134 7.42 4.71 -9.51
C ALA A 134 8.39 5.48 -10.41
N ARG A 135 7.89 6.46 -11.18
CA ARG A 135 8.71 7.33 -12.03
C ARG A 135 9.73 8.13 -11.22
N ASP A 136 9.28 8.73 -10.12
CA ASP A 136 10.08 9.69 -9.36
C ASP A 136 10.87 9.04 -8.21
N PHE A 137 10.67 7.74 -7.94
CA PHE A 137 11.18 7.04 -6.76
C PHE A 137 12.70 7.17 -6.60
N ARG A 138 13.46 7.06 -7.69
CA ARG A 138 14.92 7.19 -7.65
C ARG A 138 15.36 8.56 -7.13
N LYS A 139 14.66 9.63 -7.53
CA LYS A 139 14.93 11.00 -7.08
C LYS A 139 14.47 11.19 -5.63
N ILE A 140 13.31 10.65 -5.26
CA ILE A 140 12.81 10.65 -3.89
C ILE A 140 13.84 10.01 -2.95
N LYS A 141 14.33 8.81 -3.30
CA LYS A 141 15.33 8.07 -2.53
C LYS A 141 16.63 8.84 -2.32
N ALA A 142 17.04 9.63 -3.31
CA ALA A 142 18.28 10.41 -3.24
C ALA A 142 18.15 11.65 -2.36
N LEU A 143 16.95 12.23 -2.24
CA LEU A 143 16.73 13.51 -1.58
C LEU A 143 16.18 13.39 -0.16
N PHE A 144 15.43 12.32 0.12
CA PHE A 144 14.73 12.15 1.39
C PHE A 144 15.18 10.84 2.04
N PRO A 145 15.27 10.78 3.38
CA PRO A 145 15.45 9.51 4.07
C PRO A 145 14.14 8.70 4.05
N PRO A 146 14.17 7.38 4.26
CA PRO A 146 12.96 6.57 4.42
C PRO A 146 12.05 7.11 5.54
N LEU A 147 10.77 7.26 5.24
CA LEU A 147 9.78 7.77 6.19
C LEU A 147 8.38 7.21 5.93
N ASN A 148 7.49 7.39 6.90
CA ASN A 148 6.06 7.16 6.73
C ASN A 148 5.41 8.40 6.08
N LEU A 149 5.04 8.24 4.81
CA LEU A 149 4.43 9.27 3.96
C LEU A 149 2.92 9.39 4.15
N GLY A 150 2.28 8.41 4.81
CA GLY A 150 0.83 8.35 4.91
C GLY A 150 0.15 8.29 3.53
N TYR A 151 -1.01 8.91 3.39
CA TYR A 151 -1.74 8.96 2.12
C TYR A 151 -1.10 9.93 1.14
N LEU A 152 -0.70 9.46 -0.04
CA LEU A 152 -0.36 10.32 -1.18
C LEU A 152 -1.65 10.66 -1.94
N SER A 153 -1.85 11.94 -2.23
CA SER A 153 -3.11 12.44 -2.82
C SER A 153 -2.94 13.13 -4.17
N THR A 154 -1.70 13.38 -4.61
CA THR A 154 -1.41 14.01 -5.91
C THR A 154 -0.40 13.24 -6.75
N GLU A 155 -0.47 13.41 -8.06
CA GLU A 155 0.53 12.93 -9.02
C GLU A 155 1.85 13.72 -8.93
N ASN A 156 1.86 14.90 -8.31
CA ASN A 156 3.08 15.63 -7.98
C ASN A 156 3.73 15.05 -6.71
N VAL A 157 4.06 13.75 -6.77
CA VAL A 157 4.54 12.95 -5.65
C VAL A 157 5.85 13.47 -5.06
N LEU A 158 6.74 13.98 -5.90
CA LEU A 158 8.03 14.50 -5.45
C LEU A 158 7.85 15.71 -4.53
N CYS A 159 6.96 16.63 -4.92
CA CYS A 159 6.57 17.77 -4.11
C CYS A 159 5.84 17.36 -2.84
N GLU A 160 4.86 16.47 -2.95
CA GLU A 160 4.08 16.02 -1.79
C GLU A 160 4.98 15.35 -0.74
N ILE A 161 5.91 14.50 -1.20
CA ILE A 161 6.88 13.83 -0.34
C ILE A 161 7.86 14.84 0.26
N GLY A 162 8.34 15.81 -0.52
CA GLY A 162 9.22 16.87 0.00
C GLY A 162 8.55 17.71 1.08
N LEU A 163 7.29 18.09 0.89
CA LEU A 163 6.51 18.79 1.91
C LEU A 163 6.41 17.95 3.19
N LYS A 164 6.06 16.67 3.06
CA LYS A 164 5.92 15.76 4.20
C LYS A 164 7.23 15.50 4.93
N ALA A 165 8.32 15.33 4.19
CA ALA A 165 9.67 15.21 4.75
C ALA A 165 10.06 16.46 5.55
N ASN A 166 9.60 17.63 5.12
CA ASN A 166 9.77 18.89 5.84
C ASN A 166 8.60 19.23 6.81
N GLY A 167 7.80 18.24 7.21
CA GLY A 167 6.79 18.39 8.26
C GLY A 167 5.49 19.10 7.85
N ILE A 168 5.27 19.33 6.55
CA ILE A 168 4.04 19.88 5.99
C ILE A 168 3.17 18.73 5.47
N ARG A 169 2.03 18.50 6.12
CA ARG A 169 1.15 17.35 5.81
C ARG A 169 -0.11 17.71 5.01
N ASN A 170 -0.44 18.99 4.87
CA ASN A 170 -1.60 19.41 4.10
C ASN A 170 -1.26 19.38 2.60
N SER A 171 -1.63 18.31 1.91
CA SER A 171 -1.37 18.15 0.48
C SER A 171 -2.24 19.04 -0.41
N LYS A 172 -3.33 19.64 0.11
CA LYS A 172 -4.19 20.58 -0.65
C LYS A 172 -3.45 21.82 -1.13
N ILE A 173 -2.33 22.17 -0.49
CA ILE A 173 -1.45 23.26 -0.94
C ILE A 173 -1.03 23.05 -2.40
N LEU A 174 -0.81 21.80 -2.81
CA LEU A 174 -0.38 21.46 -4.16
C LEU A 174 -1.48 21.62 -5.22
N GLU A 175 -2.75 21.72 -4.80
CA GLU A 175 -3.87 22.02 -5.70
C GLU A 175 -4.00 23.52 -6.00
N GLN A 176 -3.44 24.36 -5.12
CA GLN A 176 -3.60 25.82 -5.17
C GLN A 176 -2.30 26.56 -5.52
N CYS A 177 -1.14 25.97 -5.25
CA CYS A 177 0.13 26.59 -5.59
C CYS A 177 0.33 26.66 -7.11
N LYS A 178 0.97 27.72 -7.58
CA LYS A 178 1.35 27.86 -9.00
C LYS A 178 2.65 27.14 -9.29
N ILE A 179 3.57 27.12 -8.32
CA ILE A 179 4.90 26.57 -8.46
C ILE A 179 5.18 25.66 -7.28
N CYS A 180 5.66 24.45 -7.57
CA CYS A 180 6.32 23.60 -6.61
C CYS A 180 7.61 23.00 -7.20
N GLU A 181 8.73 23.26 -6.54
CA GLU A 181 10.05 22.79 -6.94
C GLU A 181 10.77 22.18 -5.73
N ILE A 182 11.55 21.11 -5.98
CA ILE A 182 12.43 20.51 -4.97
C ILE A 182 13.87 20.83 -5.32
N ASN A 183 14.56 21.45 -4.36
CA ASN A 183 15.99 21.74 -4.45
C ASN A 183 16.82 20.49 -4.13
N ASN A 184 18.09 20.52 -4.52
CA ASN A 184 19.02 19.39 -4.31
C ASN A 184 19.31 19.08 -2.84
N ASP A 185 19.08 20.04 -1.94
CA ASP A 185 19.20 19.86 -0.49
C ASP A 185 17.91 19.30 0.15
N GLY A 186 16.91 18.95 -0.65
CA GLY A 186 15.61 18.46 -0.18
C GLY A 186 14.67 19.56 0.33
N SER A 187 15.05 20.84 0.22
CA SER A 187 14.12 21.94 0.51
C SER A 187 13.05 22.06 -0.59
N VAL A 188 11.85 22.48 -0.19
CA VAL A 188 10.71 22.65 -1.09
C VAL A 188 10.48 24.14 -1.30
N LYS A 189 10.42 24.57 -2.55
CA LYS A 189 9.94 25.89 -2.92
C LYS A 189 8.49 25.78 -3.35
N ILE A 190 7.61 26.52 -2.66
CA ILE A 190 6.18 26.65 -3.01
C ILE A 190 5.94 28.13 -3.26
N ASP A 191 5.63 28.51 -4.50
CA ASP A 191 5.49 29.92 -4.90
C ASP A 191 6.68 30.79 -4.40
N ASN A 192 6.42 31.69 -3.44
CA ASN A 192 7.42 32.59 -2.84
C ASN A 192 8.02 32.05 -1.51
N PHE A 193 7.64 30.84 -1.10
CA PHE A 193 8.06 30.22 0.15
C PHE A 193 9.15 29.18 -0.06
N ILE A 194 10.06 29.09 0.90
CA ILE A 194 11.04 28.00 1.00
C ILE A 194 10.77 27.24 2.30
N ILE A 195 10.63 25.93 2.20
CA ILE A 195 10.36 25.04 3.32
C ILE A 195 11.58 24.12 3.46
N LYS A 196 12.24 24.20 4.61
CA LYS A 196 13.43 23.40 4.89
C LYS A 196 13.52 23.07 6.37
N GLN A 197 13.88 21.84 6.71
CA GLN A 197 14.13 21.39 8.08
C GLN A 197 12.94 21.68 9.04
N GLY A 198 11.71 21.56 8.55
CA GLY A 198 10.51 21.81 9.36
C GLY A 198 10.07 23.27 9.46
N LYS A 199 10.87 24.20 8.93
CA LYS A 199 10.65 25.65 8.96
C LYS A 199 10.21 26.19 7.60
N ILE A 200 9.49 27.31 7.63
CA ILE A 200 8.91 27.97 6.44
C ILE A 200 9.44 29.38 6.37
N TYR A 201 9.94 29.79 5.21
CA TYR A 201 10.54 31.10 4.99
C TYR A 201 9.82 31.83 3.85
N ASN A 202 9.53 33.11 4.04
CA ASN A 202 9.07 34.03 3.01
C ASN A 202 10.03 35.21 2.91
N ALA A 203 10.61 35.45 1.74
CA ALA A 203 11.65 36.46 1.54
C ALA A 203 12.78 36.40 2.61
N GLY A 204 13.15 35.20 3.04
CA GLY A 204 14.18 34.96 4.06
C GLY A 204 13.73 35.05 5.52
N LYS A 205 12.51 35.53 5.80
CA LYS A 205 11.94 35.58 7.16
C LYS A 205 11.18 34.31 7.48
N GLU A 206 11.46 33.69 8.64
CA GLU A 206 10.69 32.54 9.12
C GLU A 206 9.25 32.95 9.46
N ILE A 207 8.28 32.16 9.00
CA ILE A 207 6.84 32.34 9.27
C ILE A 207 6.27 31.08 9.91
N THR A 208 5.13 31.23 10.60
CA THR A 208 4.44 30.12 11.22
C THR A 208 3.70 29.26 10.19
N ARG A 209 3.47 27.99 10.54
CA ARG A 209 2.62 27.09 9.72
C ARG A 209 1.19 27.62 9.56
N LYS A 210 0.67 28.33 10.57
CA LYS A 210 -0.68 28.91 10.53
C LYS A 210 -0.77 30.01 9.47
N GLU A 211 0.21 30.92 9.44
CA GLU A 211 0.30 31.94 8.41
C GLU A 211 0.44 31.31 7.03
N PHE A 212 1.35 30.35 6.88
CA PHE A 212 1.53 29.63 5.62
C PHE A 212 0.24 28.96 5.13
N TYR A 213 -0.46 28.22 6.00
CA TYR A 213 -1.70 27.54 5.61
C TYR A 213 -2.84 28.49 5.28
N SER A 214 -2.93 29.66 5.91
CA SER A 214 -3.99 30.64 5.62
C SER A 214 -3.97 31.17 4.18
N ILE A 215 -2.86 31.02 3.47
CA ILE A 215 -2.71 31.40 2.06
C ILE A 215 -3.26 30.32 1.12
N TYR A 216 -3.35 29.07 1.59
CA TYR A 216 -3.73 27.90 0.79
C TYR A 216 -5.00 27.21 1.32
N THR A 217 -5.83 27.94 2.07
CA THR A 217 -7.13 27.49 2.59
C THR A 217 -8.26 28.27 1.97
#